data_AF-A0A817DSV5-F1
#
_entry.id   AF-A0A817DSV5-F1
#
_cell.length_a   1.000
_cell.length_b   1.000
_cell.length_c   1.000
_cell.angle_alpha   90.00
_cell.angle_beta   90.00
_cell.angle_gamma   90.00
#
_symmetry.space_group_name_H-M   'P 1'
#
loop_
_entity.id
_entity.type
_entity.pdbx_description
1 polymer ?
#
loop_
_entity_poly.entity_id
_entity_poly.type
_entity_poly.pdbx_seq_one_letter_code
_entity_poly.pdbx_strand_id
1 'polypeptide(L)'
;MENTLNDHQQLSNPHAIELTNITIRLGNKDVLKSINLSIDHGGIFALLGPSGCGKTTLIRTLVGRLHPIDNHDGTRGKISILGKHPHAFGQLVGFMPQEMALHSTNTIDEELFFYGRLANMPSEKIQQRCQFLINLLDLPHKRKSIFKLSGGQQRRISFAIALLHEPRLLILDEPTVGVDPILRKKIWQHLTEITMKDNVTAFLTTHYIEEARQANLVSFMRHGQLLETGHPNELLLKHQQEVTLEGVFLELCERRQMLDMQCHGQEKLHHHKSLTIANKVV
;
A
#
# COMPACT_ATOMS: atom_id res chain seq x y z
N MET A 1 27.52 10.82 -21.08
CA MET A 1 27.70 11.35 -19.71
C MET A 1 26.86 12.62 -19.57
N GLU A 2 25.53 12.49 -19.69
CA GLU A 2 24.65 13.68 -19.81
C GLU A 2 23.34 13.56 -19.00
N ASN A 3 23.21 12.55 -18.12
CA ASN A 3 21.96 12.32 -17.36
C ASN A 3 22.05 12.64 -15.86
N THR A 4 23.17 13.16 -15.36
CA THR A 4 23.36 13.37 -13.91
C THR A 4 22.91 14.74 -13.40
N LEU A 5 22.48 15.66 -14.28
CA LEU A 5 22.22 17.06 -13.92
C LEU A 5 20.74 17.43 -13.73
N ASN A 6 19.79 16.54 -14.05
CA ASN A 6 18.35 16.82 -13.92
C ASN A 6 17.66 16.18 -12.69
N ASP A 7 18.36 15.37 -11.90
CA ASP A 7 17.76 14.68 -10.76
C ASP A 7 17.61 15.56 -9.50
N HIS A 8 18.37 16.65 -9.39
CA HIS A 8 18.35 17.52 -8.21
C HIS A 8 17.27 18.61 -8.22
N GLN A 9 16.51 18.77 -9.31
CA GLN A 9 15.40 19.75 -9.39
C GLN A 9 14.00 19.15 -9.18
N GLN A 10 13.89 17.86 -8.83
CA GLN A 10 12.61 17.13 -8.84
C GLN A 10 11.95 16.88 -7.47
N LEU A 11 12.43 17.50 -6.39
CA LEU A 11 11.83 17.41 -5.05
C LEU A 11 11.15 18.73 -4.64
N SER A 12 10.39 19.36 -5.53
CA SER A 12 9.56 20.52 -5.16
C SER A 12 8.35 20.13 -4.31
N ASN A 13 7.96 18.85 -4.30
CA ASN A 13 6.90 18.33 -3.44
C ASN A 13 7.53 17.65 -2.21
N PRO A 14 7.20 18.09 -0.97
CA PRO A 14 7.69 17.46 0.25
C PRO A 14 7.22 16.01 0.43
N HIS A 15 6.16 15.61 -0.28
CA HIS A 15 5.53 14.31 -0.13
C HIS A 15 5.83 13.36 -1.31
N ALA A 16 6.13 12.11 -0.98
CA ALA A 16 6.21 11.00 -1.93
C ALA A 16 4.81 10.53 -2.38
N ILE A 17 3.82 10.57 -1.49
CA ILE A 17 2.41 10.29 -1.79
C ILE A 17 1.55 11.38 -1.15
N GLU A 18 0.66 11.97 -1.93
CA GLU A 18 -0.29 12.97 -1.45
C GLU A 18 -1.68 12.68 -2.05
N LEU A 19 -2.64 12.44 -1.15
CA LEU A 19 -4.04 12.18 -1.45
C LEU A 19 -4.90 13.24 -0.78
N THR A 20 -5.72 13.93 -1.57
CA THR A 20 -6.67 14.93 -1.07
C THR A 20 -8.08 14.52 -1.44
N ASN A 21 -8.90 14.26 -0.42
CA ASN A 21 -10.32 13.91 -0.53
C ASN A 21 -10.61 12.80 -1.54
N ILE A 22 -9.80 11.74 -1.52
CA ILE A 22 -9.95 10.62 -2.46
C ILE A 22 -11.19 9.80 -2.12
N THR A 23 -12.11 9.78 -3.08
CA THR A 23 -13.35 8.99 -3.01
C THR A 23 -13.44 8.11 -4.23
N ILE A 24 -13.69 6.81 -4.01
CA ILE A 24 -13.77 5.82 -5.07
C ILE A 24 -15.08 5.09 -4.96
N ARG A 25 -15.86 5.20 -6.02
CA ARG A 25 -17.09 4.48 -6.24
C ARG A 25 -16.85 3.37 -7.24
N LEU A 26 -17.26 2.15 -6.88
CA LEU A 26 -17.31 0.99 -7.77
C LEU A 26 -18.74 0.44 -7.74
N GLY A 27 -19.39 0.41 -8.90
CA GLY A 27 -20.82 0.21 -9.07
C GLY A 27 -21.61 1.21 -8.22
N ASN A 28 -22.47 0.70 -7.34
CA ASN A 28 -23.31 1.50 -6.44
C ASN A 28 -22.73 1.64 -5.02
N LYS A 29 -21.43 1.35 -4.83
CA LYS A 29 -20.81 1.34 -3.50
C LYS A 29 -19.59 2.27 -3.45
N ASP A 30 -19.59 3.16 -2.46
CA ASP A 30 -18.40 3.91 -2.09
C ASP A 30 -17.42 2.99 -1.36
N VAL A 31 -16.37 2.58 -2.06
CA VAL A 31 -15.32 1.70 -1.56
C VAL A 31 -14.28 2.48 -0.76
N LEU A 32 -13.91 3.67 -1.23
CA LEU A 32 -13.08 4.63 -0.49
C LEU A 32 -13.86 5.93 -0.29
N LYS A 33 -13.76 6.52 0.89
CA LYS A 33 -14.55 7.68 1.32
C LYS A 33 -13.63 8.75 1.90
N SER A 34 -13.40 9.81 1.13
CA SER A 34 -12.65 11.00 1.57
C SER A 34 -11.30 10.69 2.22
N ILE A 35 -10.49 9.85 1.57
CA ILE A 35 -9.15 9.52 2.02
C ILE A 35 -8.25 10.76 1.86
N ASN A 36 -7.66 11.20 2.97
CA ASN A 36 -6.62 12.23 3.01
C ASN A 36 -5.37 11.60 3.59
N LEU A 37 -4.26 11.68 2.87
CA LEU A 37 -3.02 11.01 3.25
C LEU A 37 -1.83 11.75 2.65
N SER A 38 -0.85 12.06 3.48
CA SER A 38 0.42 12.63 3.05
C SER A 38 1.54 11.78 3.63
N ILE A 39 2.45 11.32 2.77
CA ILE A 39 3.60 10.50 3.13
C ILE A 39 4.83 11.19 2.60
N ASP A 40 5.73 11.56 3.48
CA ASP A 40 7.01 12.19 3.16
C ASP A 40 7.95 11.21 2.44
N HIS A 41 8.97 11.75 1.79
CA HIS A 41 10.04 10.92 1.23
C HIS A 41 10.86 10.28 2.35
N GLY A 42 11.25 9.03 2.13
CA GLY A 42 12.14 8.31 3.05
C GLY A 42 11.38 7.76 4.25
N GLY A 43 11.10 6.47 4.22
CA GLY A 43 10.46 5.77 5.33
C GLY A 43 9.44 4.74 4.88
N ILE A 44 8.93 4.00 5.86
CA ILE A 44 7.93 2.97 5.65
C ILE A 44 6.59 3.46 6.18
N PHE A 45 5.59 3.47 5.31
CA PHE A 45 4.19 3.66 5.64
C PHE A 45 3.46 2.30 5.59
N ALA A 46 2.80 1.94 6.68
CA ALA A 46 2.00 0.72 6.76
C ALA A 46 0.51 1.02 6.87
N LEU A 47 -0.27 0.53 5.92
CA LEU A 47 -1.73 0.56 5.94
C LEU A 47 -2.29 -0.74 6.53
N LEU A 48 -2.98 -0.61 7.66
CA LEU A 48 -3.56 -1.70 8.43
C LEU A 48 -5.07 -1.71 8.31
N GLY A 49 -5.67 -2.89 8.31
CA GLY A 49 -7.12 -3.05 8.39
C GLY A 49 -7.59 -4.43 7.97
N PRO A 50 -8.86 -4.79 8.23
CA PRO A 50 -9.38 -6.10 7.87
C PRO A 50 -9.51 -6.29 6.36
N SER A 51 -9.70 -7.53 5.93
CA SER A 51 -10.03 -7.86 4.54
C SER A 51 -11.28 -7.10 4.09
N GLY A 52 -11.24 -6.56 2.87
CA GLY A 52 -12.36 -5.81 2.30
C GLY A 52 -12.54 -4.38 2.81
N CYS A 53 -11.64 -3.84 3.64
CA CYS A 53 -11.76 -2.44 4.08
C CYS A 53 -11.36 -1.39 3.02
N GLY A 54 -10.76 -1.81 1.91
CA GLY A 54 -10.39 -0.93 0.78
C GLY A 54 -8.89 -0.80 0.49
N LYS A 55 -8.01 -1.51 1.23
CA LYS A 55 -6.54 -1.44 1.06
C LYS A 55 -6.06 -1.66 -0.38
N THR A 56 -6.45 -2.77 -0.99
CA THR A 56 -6.08 -3.11 -2.38
C THR A 56 -6.65 -2.10 -3.38
N THR A 57 -7.87 -1.58 -3.13
CA THR A 57 -8.45 -0.50 -3.95
C THR A 57 -7.61 0.77 -3.87
N LEU A 58 -7.16 1.16 -2.67
CA LEU A 58 -6.26 2.29 -2.48
C LEU A 58 -4.92 2.07 -3.19
N ILE A 59 -4.31 0.87 -3.06
CA ILE A 59 -3.09 0.52 -3.81
C ILE A 59 -3.30 0.66 -5.32
N ARG A 60 -4.37 0.09 -5.88
CA ARG A 60 -4.69 0.19 -7.32
C ARG A 60 -4.85 1.64 -7.77
N THR A 61 -5.35 2.50 -6.89
CA THR A 61 -5.44 3.95 -7.12
C THR A 61 -4.07 4.59 -7.21
N LEU A 62 -3.19 4.29 -6.24
CA LEU A 62 -1.83 4.83 -6.19
C LEU A 62 -1.01 4.47 -7.43
N VAL A 63 -1.18 3.24 -7.94
CA VAL A 63 -0.46 2.78 -9.15
C VAL A 63 -1.20 3.08 -10.47
N GLY A 64 -2.32 3.82 -10.43
CA GLY A 64 -3.07 4.19 -11.63
C GLY A 64 -3.70 3.00 -12.38
N ARG A 65 -4.02 1.91 -11.68
CA ARG A 65 -4.63 0.68 -12.23
C ARG A 65 -6.11 0.52 -11.89
N LEU A 66 -6.76 1.61 -11.46
CA LEU A 66 -8.19 1.59 -11.20
C LEU A 66 -8.91 1.87 -12.51
N HIS A 67 -9.35 0.80 -13.18
CA HIS A 67 -10.14 0.90 -14.41
C HIS A 67 -11.62 0.98 -14.04
N PRO A 68 -12.35 2.00 -14.52
CA PRO A 68 -13.81 2.02 -14.44
C PRO A 68 -14.37 0.78 -15.14
N ILE A 69 -15.16 -0.03 -14.43
CA ILE A 69 -15.85 -1.20 -14.96
C ILE A 69 -17.25 -0.77 -15.43
N ASP A 70 -17.90 0.13 -14.67
CA ASP A 70 -19.23 0.65 -14.96
C ASP A 70 -19.26 2.17 -15.15
N ASN A 71 -20.32 2.69 -15.79
CA ASN A 71 -20.55 4.13 -15.99
C ASN A 71 -20.67 4.93 -14.67
N HIS A 72 -20.91 4.25 -13.55
CA HIS A 72 -21.02 4.84 -12.22
C HIS A 72 -19.70 4.83 -11.44
N ASP A 73 -18.67 4.17 -11.99
CA ASP A 73 -17.35 4.12 -11.39
C ASP A 73 -16.66 5.47 -11.55
N GLY A 74 -15.96 5.89 -10.51
CA GLY A 74 -15.29 7.16 -10.55
C GLY A 74 -14.32 7.33 -9.40
N THR A 75 -13.23 8.02 -9.71
CA THR A 75 -12.29 8.55 -8.72
C THR A 75 -12.48 10.05 -8.63
N ARG A 76 -12.72 10.55 -7.42
CA ARG A 76 -12.78 12.00 -7.11
C ARG A 76 -11.66 12.35 -6.15
N GLY A 77 -11.19 13.59 -6.21
CA GLY A 77 -10.10 14.12 -5.36
C GLY A 77 -8.82 14.33 -6.16
N LYS A 78 -7.70 14.57 -5.47
CA LYS A 78 -6.38 14.81 -6.08
C LYS A 78 -5.37 13.77 -5.61
N ILE A 79 -4.58 13.27 -6.55
CA ILE A 79 -3.53 12.28 -6.31
C ILE A 79 -2.22 12.82 -6.88
N SER A 80 -1.18 12.83 -6.05
CA SER A 80 0.19 13.10 -6.46
C SER A 80 1.10 12.00 -5.91
N ILE A 81 1.91 11.43 -6.79
CA ILE A 81 2.89 10.37 -6.49
C ILE A 81 4.23 10.87 -7.01
N LEU A 82 5.19 11.09 -6.11
CA LEU A 82 6.49 11.70 -6.41
C LEU A 82 6.34 13.03 -7.18
N GLY A 83 5.34 13.83 -6.81
CA GLY A 83 5.02 15.10 -7.51
C GLY A 83 4.38 14.93 -8.90
N LYS A 84 3.98 13.71 -9.29
CA LYS A 84 3.43 13.39 -10.62
C LYS A 84 2.06 12.70 -10.51
N HIS A 85 1.31 12.68 -11.61
CA HIS A 85 0.04 11.93 -11.67
C HIS A 85 0.29 10.40 -11.70
N PRO A 86 -0.62 9.57 -11.16
CA PRO A 86 -0.66 8.10 -11.23
C PRO A 86 -0.29 7.35 -12.52
N HIS A 87 -0.15 8.03 -13.66
CA HIS A 87 0.18 7.39 -14.94
C HIS A 87 1.57 7.77 -15.46
N ALA A 88 2.32 8.58 -14.71
CA ALA A 88 3.53 9.26 -15.21
C ALA A 88 4.83 8.89 -14.48
N PHE A 89 4.83 7.90 -13.58
CA PHE A 89 6.03 7.56 -12.80
C PHE A 89 6.97 6.53 -13.43
N GLY A 90 6.54 5.76 -14.43
CA GLY A 90 7.40 4.79 -15.12
C GLY A 90 8.18 3.88 -14.16
N GLN A 91 9.50 3.91 -14.26
CA GLN A 91 10.43 3.08 -13.47
C GLN A 91 10.67 3.61 -12.04
N LEU A 92 10.13 4.77 -11.66
CA LEU A 92 10.35 5.33 -10.32
C LEU A 92 9.59 4.56 -9.23
N VAL A 93 8.60 3.75 -9.61
CA VAL A 93 7.75 2.99 -8.70
C VAL A 93 7.98 1.49 -8.89
N GLY A 94 8.24 0.77 -7.81
CA GLY A 94 8.19 -0.68 -7.75
C GLY A 94 6.86 -1.13 -7.18
N PHE A 95 6.17 -2.04 -7.85
CA PHE A 95 4.85 -2.48 -7.45
C PHE A 95 4.79 -4.00 -7.29
N MET A 96 4.38 -4.46 -6.11
CA MET A 96 4.07 -5.85 -5.82
C MET A 96 2.55 -5.99 -5.61
N PRO A 97 1.80 -6.55 -6.57
CA PRO A 97 0.38 -6.81 -6.42
C PRO A 97 0.10 -8.00 -5.49
N GLN A 98 -1.13 -8.07 -4.95
CA GLN A 98 -1.61 -9.25 -4.23
C GLN A 98 -1.74 -10.48 -5.14
N GLU A 99 -2.29 -10.29 -6.35
CA GLU A 99 -2.38 -11.31 -7.39
C GLU A 99 -1.17 -11.24 -8.32
N MET A 100 -0.46 -12.35 -8.43
CA MET A 100 0.82 -12.42 -9.13
C MET A 100 0.63 -12.60 -10.63
N ALA A 101 1.26 -11.73 -11.43
CA ALA A 101 1.33 -11.86 -12.88
C ALA A 101 2.72 -12.40 -13.28
N LEU A 102 2.96 -13.69 -13.02
CA LEU A 102 4.22 -14.36 -13.38
C LEU A 102 4.01 -15.27 -14.60
N HIS A 103 5.02 -15.36 -15.47
CA HIS A 103 4.98 -16.27 -16.61
C HIS A 103 5.36 -17.69 -16.16
N SER A 104 4.36 -18.59 -16.14
CA SER A 104 4.53 -19.96 -15.65
C SER A 104 5.59 -20.77 -16.40
N THR A 105 5.82 -20.46 -17.67
CA THR A 105 6.80 -21.12 -18.54
C THR A 105 8.25 -20.72 -18.24
N ASN A 106 8.46 -19.56 -17.63
CA ASN A 106 9.80 -19.03 -17.38
C ASN A 106 10.45 -19.69 -16.15
N THR A 107 11.77 -19.68 -16.16
CA THR A 107 12.60 -19.87 -14.96
C THR A 107 12.68 -18.57 -14.14
N ILE A 108 13.17 -18.65 -12.90
CA ILE A 108 13.28 -17.49 -12.01
C ILE A 108 14.24 -16.44 -12.60
N ASP A 109 15.39 -16.87 -13.16
CA ASP A 109 16.31 -15.94 -13.80
C ASP A 109 15.74 -15.33 -15.08
N GLU A 110 15.06 -16.10 -15.94
CA GLU A 110 14.39 -15.55 -17.12
C GLU A 110 13.33 -14.51 -16.75
N GLU A 111 12.54 -14.76 -15.71
CA GLU A 111 11.49 -13.84 -15.27
C GLU A 111 12.06 -12.54 -14.72
N LEU A 112 13.04 -12.62 -13.83
CA LEU A 112 13.70 -11.41 -13.32
C LEU A 112 14.43 -10.67 -14.45
N PHE A 113 15.05 -11.39 -15.38
CA PHE A 113 15.71 -10.77 -16.52
C PHE A 113 14.72 -10.06 -17.44
N PHE A 114 13.57 -10.67 -17.72
CA PHE A 114 12.48 -10.07 -18.49
C PHE A 114 12.03 -8.74 -17.89
N TYR A 115 11.71 -8.71 -16.59
CA TYR A 115 11.29 -7.47 -15.93
C TYR A 115 12.40 -6.42 -15.84
N GLY A 116 13.66 -6.84 -15.67
CA GLY A 116 14.80 -5.92 -15.68
C GLY A 116 14.98 -5.25 -17.04
N ARG A 117 14.77 -5.99 -18.15
CA ARG A 117 14.81 -5.44 -19.50
C ARG A 117 13.64 -4.49 -19.77
N LEU A 118 12.44 -4.80 -19.28
CA LEU A 118 11.29 -3.90 -19.34
C LEU A 118 11.54 -2.60 -18.57
N ALA A 119 12.30 -2.68 -17.46
CA ALA A 119 12.80 -1.54 -16.71
C ALA A 119 14.07 -0.89 -17.32
N ASN A 120 14.40 -1.16 -18.59
CA ASN A 120 15.56 -0.60 -19.30
C ASN A 120 16.91 -0.73 -18.55
N MET A 121 17.06 -1.76 -17.73
CA MET A 121 18.29 -1.97 -16.97
C MET A 121 19.39 -2.59 -17.84
N PRO A 122 20.67 -2.21 -17.63
CA PRO A 122 21.80 -2.92 -18.23
C PRO A 122 21.84 -4.39 -17.79
N SER A 123 22.13 -5.30 -18.71
CA SER A 123 22.12 -6.75 -18.44
C SER A 123 23.01 -7.17 -17.28
N GLU A 124 24.18 -6.53 -17.13
CA GLU A 124 25.09 -6.77 -16.00
C GLU A 124 24.46 -6.36 -14.66
N LYS A 125 23.80 -5.19 -14.61
CA LYS A 125 23.08 -4.72 -13.42
C LYS A 125 21.93 -5.66 -13.07
N ILE A 126 21.19 -6.13 -14.07
CA ILE A 126 20.14 -7.14 -13.86
C ILE A 126 20.74 -8.38 -13.21
N GLN A 127 21.84 -8.93 -13.74
CA GLN A 127 22.47 -10.13 -13.20
C GLN A 127 22.93 -9.95 -11.74
N GLN A 128 23.54 -8.81 -11.42
CA GLN A 128 23.95 -8.46 -10.06
C GLN A 128 22.73 -8.37 -9.11
N ARG A 129 21.68 -7.65 -9.52
CA ARG A 129 20.45 -7.49 -8.74
C ARG A 129 19.72 -8.83 -8.56
N CYS A 130 19.64 -9.66 -9.59
CA CYS A 130 19.06 -11.01 -9.50
C CYS A 130 19.76 -11.84 -8.43
N GLN A 131 21.10 -11.86 -8.43
CA GLN A 131 21.87 -12.64 -7.46
C GLN A 131 21.65 -12.12 -6.03
N PHE A 132 21.63 -10.79 -5.85
CA PHE A 132 21.30 -10.17 -4.57
C PHE A 132 19.90 -10.55 -4.09
N LEU A 133 18.88 -10.42 -4.95
CA LEU A 133 17.48 -10.66 -4.59
C LEU A 133 17.16 -12.13 -4.32
N ILE A 134 17.78 -13.05 -5.07
CA ILE A 134 17.69 -14.49 -4.79
C ILE A 134 18.16 -14.79 -3.37
N ASN A 135 19.29 -14.19 -2.96
CA ASN A 135 19.84 -14.40 -1.63
C ASN A 135 19.01 -13.68 -0.56
N LEU A 136 18.58 -12.44 -0.82
CA LEU A 136 17.78 -11.64 0.11
C LEU A 136 16.48 -12.35 0.46
N LEU A 137 15.75 -12.81 -0.55
CA LEU A 137 14.39 -13.35 -0.43
C LEU A 137 14.34 -14.88 -0.34
N ASP A 138 15.49 -15.53 -0.16
CA ASP A 138 15.60 -16.98 -0.06
C ASP A 138 14.86 -17.68 -1.22
N LEU A 139 15.13 -17.23 -2.45
CA LEU A 139 14.50 -17.79 -3.63
C LEU A 139 15.14 -19.16 -3.96
N PRO A 140 14.36 -20.10 -4.53
CA PRO A 140 14.92 -21.34 -5.05
C PRO A 140 15.99 -21.11 -6.11
N HIS A 141 16.71 -22.17 -6.47
CA HIS A 141 17.72 -22.12 -7.52
C HIS A 141 17.17 -21.45 -8.79
N LYS A 142 17.92 -20.50 -9.35
CA LYS A 142 17.45 -19.58 -10.40
C LYS A 142 16.88 -20.26 -11.65
N ARG A 143 17.42 -21.42 -12.03
CA ARG A 143 16.94 -22.22 -13.18
C ARG A 143 15.66 -23.01 -12.92
N LYS A 144 15.04 -22.89 -11.73
CA LYS A 144 13.79 -23.59 -11.42
C LYS A 144 12.64 -22.89 -12.16
N SER A 145 11.76 -23.67 -12.79
CA SER A 145 10.56 -23.15 -13.45
C SER A 145 9.56 -22.61 -12.43
N ILE A 146 8.94 -21.46 -12.76
CA ILE A 146 7.93 -20.77 -11.93
C ILE A 146 6.70 -21.64 -11.67
N PHE A 147 6.29 -22.45 -12.65
CA PHE A 147 5.16 -23.38 -12.49
C PHE A 147 5.37 -24.40 -11.36
N LYS A 148 6.62 -24.71 -11.01
CA LYS A 148 6.97 -25.70 -9.95
C LYS A 148 7.15 -25.06 -8.56
N LEU A 149 6.75 -23.81 -8.39
CA LEU A 149 6.92 -23.05 -7.16
C LEU A 149 5.64 -23.03 -6.33
N SER A 150 5.78 -22.97 -5.01
CA SER A 150 4.64 -22.70 -4.14
C SER A 150 4.16 -21.25 -4.32
N GLY A 151 2.91 -20.96 -3.96
CA GLY A 151 2.40 -19.58 -4.00
C GLY A 151 3.25 -18.61 -3.16
N GLY A 152 3.80 -19.07 -2.02
CA GLY A 152 4.75 -18.27 -1.23
C GLY A 152 6.05 -17.97 -1.97
N GLN A 153 6.63 -18.95 -2.68
CA GLN A 153 7.83 -18.74 -3.51
C GLN A 153 7.56 -17.79 -4.67
N GLN A 154 6.42 -17.93 -5.34
CA GLN A 154 5.98 -17.00 -6.39
C GLN A 154 5.81 -15.58 -5.84
N ARG A 155 5.27 -15.44 -4.63
CA ARG A 155 5.07 -14.13 -3.99
C ARG A 155 6.40 -13.44 -3.70
N ARG A 156 7.39 -14.21 -3.24
CA ARG A 156 8.77 -13.71 -3.07
C ARG A 156 9.40 -13.29 -4.41
N ILE A 157 9.12 -13.97 -5.52
CA ILE A 157 9.56 -13.52 -6.85
C ILE A 157 8.87 -12.21 -7.26
N SER A 158 7.56 -12.08 -7.03
CA SER A 158 6.84 -10.83 -7.29
C SER A 158 7.42 -9.66 -6.49
N PHE A 159 7.84 -9.91 -5.24
CA PHE A 159 8.56 -8.92 -4.45
C PHE A 159 9.95 -8.60 -5.03
N ALA A 160 10.72 -9.63 -5.44
CA ALA A 160 12.00 -9.42 -6.09
C ALA A 160 11.88 -8.53 -7.33
N ILE A 161 10.84 -8.72 -8.15
CA ILE A 161 10.55 -7.88 -9.32
C ILE A 161 10.32 -6.43 -8.91
N ALA A 162 9.53 -6.17 -7.86
CA ALA A 162 9.28 -4.81 -7.38
C ALA A 162 10.56 -4.09 -6.90
N LEU A 163 11.53 -4.84 -6.36
CA LEU A 163 12.82 -4.31 -5.90
C LEU A 163 13.89 -4.23 -7.01
N LEU A 164 13.66 -4.89 -8.15
CA LEU A 164 14.70 -5.19 -9.12
C LEU A 164 15.40 -3.94 -9.65
N HIS A 165 14.60 -2.95 -10.05
CA HIS A 165 15.04 -1.73 -10.72
C HIS A 165 15.33 -0.55 -9.78
N GLU A 166 15.45 -0.81 -8.47
CA GLU A 166 15.82 0.19 -7.45
C GLU A 166 14.92 1.44 -7.49
N PRO A 167 13.60 1.26 -7.28
CA PRO A 167 12.64 2.35 -7.37
C PRO A 167 12.80 3.37 -6.23
N ARG A 168 12.33 4.60 -6.45
CA ARG A 168 12.23 5.63 -5.40
C ARG A 168 11.03 5.42 -4.47
N LEU A 169 9.98 4.77 -4.98
CA LEU A 169 8.78 4.42 -4.23
C LEU A 169 8.43 2.95 -4.42
N LEU A 170 8.30 2.20 -3.33
CA LEU A 170 7.77 0.84 -3.31
C LEU A 170 6.31 0.87 -2.88
N ILE A 171 5.44 0.17 -3.61
CA ILE A 171 4.05 -0.08 -3.24
C ILE A 171 3.86 -1.59 -3.15
N LEU A 172 3.62 -2.11 -1.95
CA LEU A 172 3.66 -3.54 -1.66
C LEU A 172 2.33 -4.00 -1.05
N ASP A 173 1.62 -4.90 -1.74
CA ASP A 173 0.39 -5.48 -1.20
C ASP A 173 0.69 -6.77 -0.40
N GLU A 174 0.67 -6.66 0.93
CA GLU A 174 0.87 -7.78 1.86
C GLU A 174 2.20 -8.57 1.60
N PRO A 175 3.37 -7.90 1.60
CA PRO A 175 4.63 -8.49 1.11
C PRO A 175 5.15 -9.68 1.92
N THR A 176 4.79 -9.78 3.20
CA THR A 176 5.32 -10.75 4.17
C THR A 176 4.35 -11.89 4.52
N VAL A 177 3.20 -11.95 3.85
CA VAL A 177 2.18 -12.96 4.15
C VAL A 177 2.64 -14.36 3.76
N GLY A 178 2.55 -15.29 4.70
CA GLY A 178 3.02 -16.66 4.53
C GLY A 178 4.55 -16.81 4.56
N VAL A 179 5.27 -15.76 4.93
CA VAL A 179 6.73 -15.79 5.13
C VAL A 179 7.05 -16.14 6.58
N ASP A 180 8.04 -17.01 6.78
CA ASP A 180 8.53 -17.39 8.10
C ASP A 180 9.14 -16.20 8.87
N PRO A 181 9.23 -16.25 10.21
CA PRO A 181 9.71 -15.12 11.00
C PRO A 181 11.14 -14.66 10.68
N ILE A 182 12.04 -15.57 10.30
CA ILE A 182 13.45 -15.25 10.05
C ILE A 182 13.55 -14.44 8.77
N LEU A 183 12.95 -14.93 7.68
CA LEU A 183 12.97 -14.22 6.41
C LEU A 183 12.20 -12.90 6.47
N ARG A 184 11.09 -12.87 7.21
CA ARG A 184 10.32 -11.63 7.45
C ARG A 184 11.18 -10.56 8.11
N LYS A 185 11.95 -10.92 9.15
CA LYS A 185 12.88 -9.99 9.80
C LYS A 185 13.91 -9.44 8.81
N LYS A 186 14.47 -10.31 7.96
CA LYS A 186 15.45 -9.93 6.93
C LYS A 186 14.86 -8.97 5.88
N ILE A 187 13.61 -9.22 5.46
CA ILE A 187 12.86 -8.33 4.56
C ILE A 187 12.70 -6.94 5.19
N TRP A 188 12.21 -6.88 6.43
CA TRP A 188 12.00 -5.61 7.13
C TRP A 188 13.31 -4.85 7.34
N GLN A 189 14.38 -5.54 7.73
CA GLN A 189 15.71 -4.94 7.82
C GLN A 189 16.14 -4.32 6.49
N HIS A 190 15.98 -5.02 5.37
CA HIS A 190 16.32 -4.48 4.07
C HIS A 190 15.47 -3.26 3.68
N LEU A 191 14.15 -3.31 3.90
CA LEU A 191 13.27 -2.16 3.64
C LEU A 191 13.68 -0.94 4.46
N THR A 192 14.01 -1.12 5.74
CA THR A 192 14.49 -0.05 6.60
C THR A 192 15.86 0.47 6.16
N GLU A 193 16.76 -0.40 5.69
CA GLU A 193 18.07 0.02 5.19
C GLU A 193 17.98 0.89 3.95
N ILE A 194 17.15 0.53 2.96
CA ILE A 194 17.01 1.32 1.72
C ILE A 194 16.27 2.64 1.95
N THR A 195 15.39 2.72 2.94
CA THR A 195 14.73 3.99 3.28
C THR A 195 15.72 4.97 3.91
N MET A 196 16.66 4.47 4.73
CA MET A 196 17.70 5.30 5.36
C MET A 196 18.85 5.66 4.42
N LYS A 197 19.33 4.70 3.61
CA LYS A 197 20.53 4.89 2.76
C LYS A 197 20.21 5.55 1.43
N ASP A 198 19.11 5.13 0.81
CA ASP A 198 18.79 5.47 -0.59
C ASP A 198 17.57 6.41 -0.69
N ASN A 199 17.03 6.84 0.47
CA ASN A 199 15.83 7.68 0.57
C ASN A 199 14.60 7.08 -0.15
N VAL A 200 14.52 5.75 -0.18
CA VAL A 200 13.36 5.04 -0.73
C VAL A 200 12.16 5.24 0.19
N THR A 201 11.00 5.47 -0.40
CA THR A 201 9.73 5.45 0.33
C THR A 201 9.06 4.10 0.11
N ALA A 202 8.53 3.47 1.15
CA ALA A 202 7.80 2.21 1.04
C ALA A 202 6.38 2.36 1.59
N PHE A 203 5.38 2.17 0.74
CA PHE A 203 3.99 2.00 1.11
C PHE A 203 3.68 0.51 1.10
N LEU A 204 3.26 -0.04 2.25
CA LEU A 204 2.84 -1.43 2.32
C LEU A 204 1.50 -1.60 3.00
N THR A 205 0.78 -2.65 2.62
CA THR A 205 -0.39 -3.13 3.37
C THR A 205 0.00 -4.36 4.17
N THR A 206 -0.60 -4.52 5.34
CA THR A 206 -0.48 -5.77 6.11
C THR A 206 -1.69 -5.95 7.00
N HIS A 207 -2.04 -7.20 7.28
CA HIS A 207 -2.99 -7.56 8.34
C HIS A 207 -2.28 -7.99 9.63
N TYR A 208 -0.95 -8.09 9.62
CA TYR A 208 -0.14 -8.34 10.82
C TYR A 208 0.24 -7.02 11.46
N ILE A 209 -0.56 -6.57 12.42
CA ILE A 209 -0.45 -5.24 13.03
C ILE A 209 0.89 -5.06 13.77
N GLU A 210 1.38 -6.07 14.50
CA GLU A 210 2.70 -6.06 15.13
C GLU A 210 3.88 -5.80 14.16
N GLU A 211 3.79 -6.20 12.88
CA GLU A 211 4.86 -5.91 11.90
C GLU A 211 5.00 -4.41 11.65
N ALA A 212 3.87 -3.70 11.64
CA ALA A 212 3.82 -2.27 11.38
C ALA A 212 4.42 -1.42 12.50
N ARG A 213 4.79 -2.00 13.66
CA ARG A 213 5.55 -1.28 14.69
C ARG A 213 6.92 -0.79 14.21
N GLN A 214 7.47 -1.42 13.19
CA GLN A 214 8.74 -1.02 12.57
C GLN A 214 8.57 0.09 11.53
N ALA A 215 7.33 0.45 11.17
CA ALA A 215 7.05 1.50 10.20
C ALA A 215 7.23 2.89 10.82
N ASN A 216 7.60 3.87 10.00
CA ASN A 216 7.67 5.27 10.39
C ASN A 216 6.28 5.86 10.59
N LEU A 217 5.31 5.42 9.79
CA LEU A 217 3.94 5.90 9.86
C LEU A 217 2.97 4.74 9.66
N VAL A 218 1.96 4.66 10.52
CA VAL A 218 0.92 3.64 10.46
C VAL A 218 -0.41 4.32 10.25
N SER A 219 -1.25 3.74 9.41
CA SER A 219 -2.65 4.15 9.33
C SER A 219 -3.60 2.96 9.44
N PHE A 220 -4.63 3.13 10.26
CA PHE A 220 -5.70 2.16 10.42
C PHE A 220 -6.86 2.48 9.47
N MET A 221 -7.39 1.46 8.79
CA MET A 221 -8.43 1.60 7.79
C MET A 221 -9.61 0.68 8.08
N ARG A 222 -10.83 1.23 8.02
CA ARG A 222 -12.07 0.47 8.15
C ARG A 222 -13.15 1.07 7.25
N HIS A 223 -13.93 0.21 6.59
CA HIS A 223 -15.08 0.59 5.74
C HIS A 223 -14.80 1.74 4.74
N GLY A 224 -13.62 1.74 4.11
CA GLY A 224 -13.25 2.74 3.12
C GLY A 224 -12.73 4.06 3.69
N GLN A 225 -12.47 4.15 4.99
CA GLN A 225 -12.01 5.36 5.68
C GLN A 225 -10.72 5.07 6.46
N LEU A 226 -9.85 6.08 6.54
CA LEU A 226 -8.77 6.09 7.52
C LEU A 226 -9.34 6.50 8.88
N LEU A 227 -9.04 5.73 9.91
CA LEU A 227 -9.47 6.00 11.29
C LEU A 227 -8.48 6.96 11.95
N GLU A 228 -7.20 6.59 11.91
CA GLU A 228 -6.12 7.39 12.45
C GLU A 228 -4.81 7.07 11.72
N THR A 229 -3.91 8.05 11.71
CA THR A 229 -2.57 7.95 11.10
C THR A 229 -1.56 8.60 12.04
N GLY A 230 -0.45 7.92 12.31
CA GLY A 230 0.58 8.44 13.21
C GLY A 230 1.77 7.49 13.34
N HIS A 231 2.84 7.96 13.98
CA HIS A 231 3.96 7.09 14.31
C HIS A 231 3.48 6.03 15.34
N PRO A 232 3.89 4.75 15.25
CA PRO A 232 3.44 3.69 16.18
C PRO A 232 3.51 4.08 17.66
N ASN A 233 4.64 4.66 18.08
CA ASN A 233 4.83 5.10 19.47
C ASN A 233 3.90 6.26 19.86
N GLU A 234 3.62 7.19 18.94
CA GLU A 234 2.70 8.31 19.21
C GLU A 234 1.26 7.82 19.36
N LEU A 235 0.85 6.86 18.53
CA LEU A 235 -0.46 6.23 18.61
C LEU A 235 -0.62 5.52 19.97
N LEU A 236 0.37 4.75 20.40
CA LEU A 236 0.37 4.11 21.72
C LEU A 236 0.34 5.12 22.87
N LEU A 237 1.12 6.20 22.79
CA LEU A 237 1.14 7.25 23.81
C LEU A 237 -0.19 8.03 23.89
N LYS A 238 -0.85 8.23 22.75
CA LYS A 238 -2.15 8.90 22.68
C LYS A 238 -3.27 8.01 23.24
N HIS A 239 -3.20 6.71 22.98
CA HIS A 239 -4.15 5.71 23.43
C HIS A 239 -3.63 4.96 24.66
N GLN A 240 -3.40 5.70 25.76
CA GLN A 240 -2.69 5.24 26.97
C GLN A 240 -3.22 3.96 27.63
N GLN A 241 -4.44 3.53 27.29
CA GLN A 241 -5.04 2.31 27.79
C GLN A 241 -4.54 1.06 27.04
N GLU A 242 -3.90 1.24 25.89
CA GLU A 242 -3.49 0.17 25.00
C GLU A 242 -1.97 0.00 24.96
N VAL A 243 -1.52 -1.25 25.03
CA VAL A 243 -0.10 -1.62 25.03
C VAL A 243 0.38 -2.04 23.64
N THR A 244 -0.57 -2.39 22.76
CA THR A 244 -0.33 -2.90 21.41
C THR A 244 -1.07 -2.07 20.37
N LEU A 245 -0.57 -2.08 19.13
CA LEU A 245 -1.25 -1.40 18.03
C LEU A 245 -2.58 -2.08 17.69
N GLU A 246 -2.70 -3.39 17.96
CA GLU A 246 -3.95 -4.14 17.86
C GLU A 246 -5.01 -3.58 18.81
N GLY A 247 -4.62 -3.28 20.05
CA GLY A 247 -5.49 -2.66 21.05
C GLY A 247 -5.98 -1.29 20.59
N VAL A 248 -5.06 -0.43 20.14
CA VAL A 248 -5.42 0.89 19.56
C VAL A 248 -6.40 0.73 18.39
N PHE A 249 -6.16 -0.24 17.52
CA PHE A 249 -7.05 -0.47 16.38
C PHE A 249 -8.45 -0.91 16.81
N LEU A 250 -8.54 -1.76 17.83
CA LEU A 250 -9.81 -2.21 18.39
C LEU A 250 -10.59 -1.03 19.02
N GLU A 251 -9.93 -0.20 19.83
CA GLU A 251 -10.54 0.98 20.44
C GLU A 251 -11.12 1.92 19.37
N LEU A 252 -10.33 2.23 18.34
CA LEU A 252 -10.77 3.08 17.22
C LEU A 252 -11.95 2.47 16.47
N CYS A 253 -11.95 1.15 16.30
CA CYS A 253 -13.03 0.40 15.68
C CYS A 253 -14.33 0.48 16.49
N GLU A 254 -14.26 0.30 17.80
CA GLU A 254 -15.42 0.37 18.70
C GLU A 254 -15.98 1.78 18.77
N ARG A 255 -15.11 2.80 18.94
CA ARG A 255 -15.51 4.21 18.93
C ARG A 255 -16.24 4.58 17.65
N ARG A 256 -15.73 4.14 16.49
CA ARG A 256 -16.38 4.41 15.19
C ARG A 256 -17.75 3.75 15.09
N GLN A 257 -17.86 2.50 15.54
CA GLN A 257 -19.14 1.77 15.53
C GLN A 257 -20.20 2.45 16.41
N MET A 258 -19.81 2.99 17.57
CA MET A 258 -20.72 3.76 18.42
C MET A 258 -21.20 5.06 17.76
N LEU A 259 -20.28 5.80 17.11
CA LEU A 259 -20.63 7.03 16.38
C LEU A 259 -21.61 6.75 15.23
N ASP A 260 -21.38 5.68 14.48
CA ASP A 260 -22.26 5.30 13.37
C ASP A 260 -23.66 4.91 13.90
N MET A 261 -23.77 4.21 15.03
CA MET A 261 -25.07 3.90 15.68
C MET A 261 -25.81 5.15 16.16
N GLN A 262 -25.09 6.14 16.72
CA GLN A 262 -25.69 7.39 17.17
C GLN A 262 -26.22 8.23 16.00
N CYS A 263 -25.47 8.31 14.90
CA CYS A 263 -25.91 9.01 13.69
C CYS A 263 -27.18 8.38 13.09
N HIS A 264 -27.24 7.04 12.98
CA HIS A 264 -28.43 6.35 12.48
C HIS A 264 -29.63 6.46 13.44
N GLY A 265 -29.38 6.56 14.75
CA GLY A 265 -30.41 6.83 15.75
C GLY A 265 -31.04 8.22 15.60
N GLN A 266 -30.22 9.24 15.30
CA GLN A 266 -30.70 10.61 15.06
C GLN A 266 -31.44 10.76 13.73
N GLU A 267 -30.98 10.09 12.66
CA GLU A 267 -31.71 10.08 11.37
C GLU A 267 -33.09 9.42 11.49
N LYS A 268 -33.21 8.31 12.23
CA LYS A 268 -34.52 7.69 12.53
C LYS A 268 -35.41 8.60 13.36
N LEU A 269 -34.86 9.34 14.32
CA LEU A 269 -35.62 10.32 15.12
C LEU A 269 -36.10 11.50 14.28
N HIS A 270 -35.27 11.99 13.35
CA HIS A 270 -35.64 13.06 12.41
C HIS A 270 -36.69 12.60 11.38
N HIS A 271 -36.60 11.35 10.89
CA HIS A 271 -37.62 10.77 10.02
C HIS A 271 -38.96 10.60 10.76
N HIS A 272 -38.93 10.14 12.01
CA HIS A 272 -40.14 9.97 12.82
C HIS A 272 -40.78 11.31 13.21
N LYS A 273 -39.99 12.34 13.54
CA LYS A 273 -40.50 13.71 13.79
C LYS A 273 -41.10 14.35 12.53
N SER A 274 -40.53 14.11 11.35
CA SER A 274 -41.05 14.64 10.08
C SER A 274 -42.40 14.00 9.71
N LEU A 275 -42.57 12.70 9.95
CA LEU A 275 -43.85 11.99 9.79
C LEU A 275 -44.90 12.45 10.82
N THR A 276 -44.49 12.77 12.05
CA THR A 276 -45.41 13.24 13.10
C THR A 276 -45.90 14.67 12.87
N ILE A 277 -45.08 15.53 12.26
CA ILE A 277 -45.49 16.90 11.90
C ILE A 277 -46.43 16.90 10.69
N ALA A 278 -46.23 16.01 9.73
CA ALA A 278 -47.13 15.87 8.57
C ALA A 278 -48.55 15.40 8.95
N ASN A 279 -48.69 14.58 10.01
CA ASN A 279 -49.98 14.07 10.49
C ASN A 279 -50.70 14.98 11.51
N LYS A 280 -50.17 16.17 11.81
CA LYS A 280 -50.82 17.17 12.69
C LYS A 280 -51.35 18.40 11.94
N VAL A 281 -51.28 18.40 10.60
CA VAL A 281 -51.76 19.50 9.73
C VAL A 281 -52.90 19.01 8.81
N VAL A 282 -53.67 18.01 9.26
CA VAL A 282 -54.95 17.62 8.64
C VAL A 282 -56.06 17.71 9.67
#